data_AF-A0A1Q5R322-F1
#
_entry.id   AF-A0A1Q5R322-F1
#
_cell.length_a   1.000
_cell.length_b   1.000
_cell.length_c   1.000
_cell.angle_alpha   90.00
_cell.angle_beta   90.00
_cell.angle_gamma   90.00
#
_symmetry.space_group_name_H-M   'P 1'
#
loop_
_entity.id
_entity.type
_entity.pdbx_description
1 polymer ?
#
loop_
_entity_poly.entity_id
_entity_poly.type
_entity_poly.pdbx_seq_one_letter_code
_entity_poly.pdbx_strand_id
1 'polypeptide(L)'
;MPYETDRQTSDRFLPEVKRLISPYLLDATPDFIDQKQAADLMTVIGRDIRIGVRVRAFGYAERYPHQFTLRCQRDTGTETELSKIINGWGDWFFYGHAASTEGFEISPWWLIDLAAFRAALIREARNGSALRMGDGSNGDGTHFKWFDVRSFPPHPPLLIASSEVYFA
;
A
#
# COMPACT_ATOMS: atom_id res chain seq x y z
N MET A 1 -9.94 3.18 -19.64
CA MET A 1 -10.32 1.74 -19.52
C MET A 1 -11.53 1.65 -18.61
N PRO A 2 -12.53 0.80 -18.85
CA PRO A 2 -13.65 0.63 -17.93
C PRO A 2 -13.16 0.09 -16.57
N TYR A 3 -13.66 0.67 -15.48
CA TYR A 3 -13.29 0.31 -14.10
C TYR A 3 -13.38 -1.19 -13.79
N GLU A 4 -14.32 -1.90 -14.42
CA GLU A 4 -14.52 -3.35 -14.26
C GLU A 4 -13.35 -4.17 -14.80
N THR A 5 -12.76 -3.75 -15.93
CA THR A 5 -11.61 -4.43 -16.55
C THR A 5 -10.34 -4.26 -15.71
N ASP A 6 -10.13 -3.06 -15.15
CA ASP A 6 -9.02 -2.80 -14.22
C ASP A 6 -9.17 -3.57 -12.92
N ARG A 7 -10.40 -3.71 -12.42
CA ARG A 7 -10.69 -4.48 -11.20
C ARG A 7 -10.46 -5.97 -11.40
N GLN A 8 -10.99 -6.57 -12.47
CA GLN A 8 -10.76 -7.99 -12.77
C GLN A 8 -9.28 -8.32 -12.95
N THR A 9 -8.52 -7.40 -13.55
CA THR A 9 -7.07 -7.53 -13.70
C THR A 9 -6.35 -7.48 -12.36
N SER A 10 -6.80 -6.64 -11.42
CA SER A 10 -6.24 -6.58 -10.07
C SER A 10 -6.66 -7.76 -9.19
N ASP A 11 -7.89 -8.26 -9.34
CA ASP A 11 -8.45 -9.34 -8.53
C ASP A 11 -7.68 -10.66 -8.75
N ARG A 12 -7.12 -10.87 -9.94
CA ARG A 12 -6.29 -12.05 -10.25
C ARG A 12 -5.06 -12.18 -9.36
N PHE A 13 -4.55 -11.07 -8.83
CA PHE A 13 -3.35 -11.03 -7.97
C PHE A 13 -3.66 -11.25 -6.49
N LEU A 14 -4.93 -11.25 -6.09
CA LEU A 14 -5.32 -11.37 -4.68
C LEU A 14 -4.73 -12.60 -3.97
N PRO A 15 -4.61 -13.79 -4.57
CA PRO A 15 -3.94 -14.92 -3.93
C PRO A 15 -2.48 -14.61 -3.56
N GLU A 16 -1.75 -13.97 -4.47
CA GLU A 16 -0.35 -13.61 -4.25
C GLU A 16 -0.21 -12.46 -3.23
N VAL A 17 -1.08 -11.45 -3.32
CA VAL A 17 -1.13 -10.38 -2.30
C VAL A 17 -1.37 -10.98 -0.92
N LYS A 18 -2.32 -11.91 -0.77
CA LYS A 18 -2.58 -12.62 0.50
C LYS A 18 -1.34 -13.35 1.01
N ARG A 19 -0.61 -14.04 0.11
CA ARG A 19 0.62 -14.75 0.43
C ARG A 19 1.73 -13.80 0.93
N LEU A 20 1.84 -12.62 0.32
CA LEU A 20 2.84 -11.62 0.66
C LEU A 20 2.52 -10.88 1.96
N ILE A 21 1.25 -10.56 2.23
CA ILE A 21 0.85 -9.80 3.43
C ILE A 21 0.67 -10.67 4.67
N SER A 22 0.34 -11.96 4.51
CA SER A 22 -0.03 -12.81 5.64
C SER A 22 1.03 -12.88 6.75
N PRO A 23 2.35 -12.92 6.50
CA PRO A 23 3.34 -12.96 7.57
C PRO A 23 3.31 -11.71 8.47
N TYR A 24 2.82 -10.58 7.96
CA TYR A 24 2.73 -9.32 8.70
C TYR A 24 1.45 -9.19 9.53
N LEU A 25 0.43 -10.01 9.23
CA LEU A 25 -0.84 -10.02 9.96
C LEU A 25 -0.81 -10.91 11.20
N LEU A 26 0.20 -11.76 11.32
CA LEU A 26 0.30 -12.79 12.34
C LEU A 26 1.32 -12.37 13.39
N ASP A 27 0.87 -12.14 14.61
CA ASP A 27 1.76 -11.98 15.77
C ASP A 27 1.83 -13.30 16.56
N ALA A 28 3.04 -13.65 16.99
CA ALA A 28 3.23 -14.68 18.00
C ALA A 28 2.75 -14.12 19.35
N THR A 29 1.88 -14.88 20.02
CA THR A 29 1.39 -14.47 21.35
C THR A 29 2.55 -14.46 22.35
N PRO A 30 2.63 -13.49 23.28
CA PRO A 30 3.62 -13.51 24.36
C PRO A 30 3.50 -14.80 25.20
N ASP A 31 4.65 -15.39 25.57
CA ASP A 31 4.81 -16.69 26.25
C ASP A 31 3.90 -16.92 27.48
N PHE A 32 3.45 -15.84 28.13
CA PHE A 32 2.60 -15.91 29.32
C PHE A 32 1.18 -16.45 29.05
N ILE A 33 0.66 -16.35 27.82
CA ILE A 33 -0.65 -16.91 27.43
C ILE A 33 -0.54 -18.38 27.00
N ASP A 34 0.63 -18.79 26.50
CA ASP A 34 0.91 -20.13 25.98
C ASP A 34 0.83 -21.23 27.06
N GLN A 35 1.14 -20.90 28.32
CA GLN A 35 1.14 -21.88 29.42
C GLN A 35 -0.24 -22.20 30.02
N LYS A 36 -1.29 -21.43 29.71
CA LYS A 36 -2.62 -21.55 30.38
C LYS A 36 -3.76 -22.01 29.48
N GLN A 37 -3.58 -21.98 28.17
CA GLN A 37 -4.56 -22.48 27.20
C GLN A 37 -3.83 -23.46 26.30
N ALA A 38 -4.41 -24.64 26.03
CA ALA A 38 -3.80 -25.74 25.30
C ALA A 38 -3.38 -25.36 23.86
N ALA A 39 -2.26 -24.65 23.73
CA ALA A 39 -1.61 -24.32 22.48
C ALA A 39 -0.23 -25.00 22.53
N ASP A 40 -0.10 -26.17 21.92
CA ASP A 40 1.10 -27.01 22.04
C ASP A 40 2.33 -26.47 21.28
N LEU A 41 2.30 -25.26 20.70
CA LEU A 41 3.49 -24.71 20.00
C LEU A 41 3.48 -23.20 19.71
N MET A 42 2.33 -22.61 19.37
CA MET A 42 2.16 -21.16 19.16
C MET A 42 0.68 -20.80 19.04
N THR A 43 0.25 -19.74 19.72
CA THR A 43 -1.01 -19.08 19.38
C THR A 43 -0.72 -17.95 18.40
N VAL A 44 -1.32 -18.03 17.21
CA VAL A 44 -1.22 -17.00 16.18
C VAL A 44 -2.43 -16.08 16.26
N ILE A 45 -2.20 -14.81 16.58
CA ILE A 45 -3.27 -13.80 16.60
C ILE A 45 -3.22 -13.03 15.30
N GLY A 46 -4.33 -13.04 14.56
CA GLY A 46 -4.51 -12.20 13.37
C GLY A 46 -4.88 -10.78 13.78
N ARG A 47 -4.18 -9.78 13.25
CA ARG A 47 -4.57 -8.38 13.43
C ARG A 47 -5.83 -8.05 12.62
N ASP A 48 -6.78 -7.35 13.23
CA ASP A 48 -7.93 -6.78 12.52
C ASP A 48 -7.51 -5.47 11.82
N ILE A 49 -7.04 -5.60 10.58
CA ILE A 49 -6.44 -4.50 9.80
C ILE A 49 -7.16 -4.39 8.45
N ARG A 50 -7.55 -3.17 8.10
CA ARG A 50 -8.11 -2.84 6.78
C ARG A 50 -6.98 -2.50 5.82
N ILE A 51 -6.77 -3.35 4.83
CA ILE A 51 -5.71 -3.21 3.83
C ILE A 51 -6.31 -2.80 2.49
N GLY A 52 -5.93 -1.62 1.98
CA GLY A 52 -6.18 -1.28 0.58
C GLY A 52 -5.16 -1.96 -0.32
N VAL A 53 -5.58 -2.41 -1.50
CA VAL A 53 -4.70 -3.16 -2.43
C VAL A 53 -4.73 -2.50 -3.81
N ARG A 54 -3.55 -2.32 -4.40
CA ARG A 54 -3.41 -1.90 -5.79
C ARG A 54 -2.22 -2.58 -6.44
N VAL A 55 -2.47 -3.27 -7.55
CA VAL A 55 -1.42 -3.83 -8.40
C VAL A 55 -1.45 -3.13 -9.76
N ARG A 56 -0.30 -2.61 -10.20
CA ARG A 56 -0.15 -2.00 -11.52
C ARG A 56 0.25 -3.06 -12.54
N ALA A 57 -0.15 -2.84 -13.79
CA ALA A 57 0.25 -3.68 -14.90
C ALA A 57 1.78 -3.68 -15.10
N PHE A 58 2.27 -4.70 -15.80
CA PHE A 58 3.68 -4.84 -16.17
C PHE A 58 4.20 -3.60 -16.92
N GLY A 59 5.50 -3.29 -16.76
CA GLY A 59 6.18 -2.13 -17.35
C GLY A 59 6.03 -0.81 -16.56
N TYR A 60 5.05 -0.70 -15.64
CA TYR A 60 4.95 0.49 -14.79
C TYR A 60 6.13 0.65 -13.83
N ALA A 61 6.70 -0.46 -13.36
CA ALA A 61 7.85 -0.45 -12.45
C ALA A 61 9.09 0.16 -13.11
N GLU A 62 9.36 -0.16 -14.37
CA GLU A 62 10.51 0.38 -15.10
C GLU A 62 10.41 1.89 -15.28
N ARG A 63 9.19 2.39 -15.50
CA ARG A 63 8.95 3.82 -15.74
C ARG A 63 8.87 4.64 -14.46
N TYR A 64 8.38 4.04 -13.37
CA TYR A 64 8.11 4.71 -12.09
C TYR A 64 8.52 3.84 -10.89
N PRO A 65 9.82 3.48 -10.77
CA PRO A 65 10.28 2.39 -9.88
C PRO A 65 10.09 2.65 -8.39
N HIS A 66 9.93 3.91 -7.99
CA HIS A 66 9.83 4.30 -6.58
C HIS A 66 8.54 5.06 -6.29
N GLN A 67 7.58 5.05 -7.21
CA GLN A 67 6.35 5.83 -7.06
C GLN A 67 5.15 4.93 -6.81
N PHE A 68 4.38 5.26 -5.77
CA PHE A 68 3.01 4.79 -5.66
C PHE A 68 2.04 5.91 -5.97
N THR A 69 0.82 5.53 -6.37
CA THR A 69 -0.20 6.47 -6.84
C THR A 69 -1.52 6.25 -6.13
N LEU A 70 -2.16 7.33 -5.69
CA LEU A 70 -3.50 7.31 -5.11
C LEU A 70 -4.42 8.17 -5.97
N ARG A 71 -5.64 7.68 -6.27
CA ARG A 71 -6.62 8.52 -6.96
C ARG A 71 -7.00 9.71 -6.07
N CYS A 72 -6.87 10.93 -6.57
CA CYS A 72 -7.08 12.16 -5.80
C CYS A 72 -8.31 12.96 -6.23
N GLN A 73 -8.73 12.86 -7.50
CA GLN A 73 -9.91 13.57 -8.02
C GLN A 73 -10.65 12.73 -9.08
N ARG A 74 -11.96 12.96 -9.18
CA ARG A 74 -12.82 12.56 -10.29
C ARG A 74 -13.69 13.75 -10.66
N ASP A 75 -13.93 13.94 -11.95
CA ASP A 75 -14.81 15.02 -12.44
C ASP A 75 -16.27 14.86 -11.97
N THR A 76 -16.67 13.65 -11.59
CA THR A 76 -17.99 13.36 -11.00
C THR A 76 -18.13 13.82 -9.54
N GLY A 77 -17.06 14.32 -8.90
CA GLY A 77 -17.08 14.78 -7.50
C GLY A 77 -17.19 13.67 -6.45
N THR A 78 -17.14 12.40 -6.86
CA THR A 78 -17.18 11.25 -5.94
C THR A 78 -15.95 11.22 -5.04
N GLU A 79 -16.11 10.88 -3.76
CA GLU A 79 -15.02 10.79 -2.79
C GLU A 79 -13.86 9.91 -3.31
N THR A 80 -12.65 10.44 -3.21
CA THR A 80 -11.45 9.82 -3.80
C THR A 80 -10.74 8.91 -2.82
N GLU A 81 -9.86 8.05 -3.34
CA GLU A 81 -9.06 7.13 -2.51
C GLU A 81 -8.18 7.92 -1.52
N LEU A 82 -7.57 9.01 -2.00
CA LEU A 82 -6.77 9.90 -1.15
C LEU A 82 -7.62 10.55 -0.05
N SER A 83 -8.83 11.05 -0.37
CA SER A 83 -9.73 11.63 0.62
C SER A 83 -10.09 10.63 1.72
N LYS A 84 -10.43 9.39 1.35
CA LYS A 84 -10.74 8.32 2.30
C LYS A 84 -9.57 8.03 3.24
N ILE A 85 -8.37 7.86 2.67
CA ILE A 85 -7.15 7.58 3.44
C ILE A 85 -6.84 8.72 4.42
N ILE A 86 -6.95 9.98 3.97
CA ILE A 86 -6.74 11.17 4.81
C ILE A 86 -7.77 11.20 5.95
N ASN A 87 -9.02 10.85 5.69
CA ASN A 87 -10.10 10.76 6.67
C ASN A 87 -10.02 9.53 7.60
N GLY A 88 -8.89 8.82 7.61
CA GLY A 88 -8.63 7.71 8.53
C GLY A 88 -9.18 6.35 8.10
N TRP A 89 -9.62 6.21 6.85
CA TRP A 89 -9.97 4.91 6.30
C TRP A 89 -8.72 4.12 5.89
N GLY A 90 -8.67 2.87 6.32
CA GLY A 90 -7.55 1.98 6.03
C GLY A 90 -6.40 2.14 7.02
N ASP A 91 -5.81 1.00 7.32
CA ASP A 91 -4.71 0.87 8.26
C ASP A 91 -3.42 0.68 7.46
N TRP A 92 -3.39 -0.24 6.49
CA TRP A 92 -2.27 -0.43 5.56
C TRP A 92 -2.67 -0.32 4.09
N PHE A 93 -1.68 -0.14 3.23
CA PHE A 93 -1.87 -0.11 1.78
C PHE A 93 -0.80 -0.94 1.07
N PHE A 94 -1.24 -2.01 0.40
CA PHE A 94 -0.38 -2.79 -0.47
C PHE A 94 -0.36 -2.17 -1.87
N TYR A 95 0.82 -1.79 -2.33
CA TYR A 95 1.05 -1.30 -3.68
C TYR A 95 2.12 -2.15 -4.36
N GLY A 96 1.82 -2.72 -5.52
CA GLY A 96 2.79 -3.55 -6.24
C GLY A 96 2.66 -3.44 -7.75
N HIS A 97 3.61 -4.05 -8.45
CA HIS A 97 3.67 -4.11 -9.90
C HIS A 97 3.66 -5.56 -10.34
N ALA A 98 2.88 -5.91 -11.37
CA ALA A 98 2.98 -7.20 -12.00
C ALA A 98 4.38 -7.36 -12.61
N ALA A 99 5.07 -8.46 -12.28
CA ALA A 99 6.43 -8.72 -12.77
C ALA A 99 6.47 -9.13 -14.24
N SER A 100 5.33 -9.55 -14.80
CA SER A 100 5.17 -9.98 -16.18
C SER A 100 3.73 -9.76 -16.65
N THR A 101 3.51 -9.79 -17.97
CA THR A 101 2.16 -9.81 -18.56
C THR A 101 1.43 -11.12 -18.25
N GLU A 102 2.18 -12.21 -18.25
CA GLU A 102 1.73 -13.59 -18.00
C GLU A 102 2.15 -14.04 -16.61
N GLY A 103 1.19 -14.36 -15.74
CA GLY A 103 1.44 -14.83 -14.38
C GLY A 103 0.90 -13.92 -13.29
N PHE A 104 1.24 -14.29 -12.05
CA PHE A 104 0.72 -13.69 -10.81
C PHE A 104 1.81 -13.09 -9.93
N GLU A 105 3.08 -13.14 -10.36
CA GLU A 105 4.18 -12.58 -9.60
C GLU A 105 4.07 -11.06 -9.52
N ILE A 106 4.35 -10.53 -8.32
CA ILE A 106 4.31 -9.11 -8.03
C ILE A 106 5.71 -8.68 -7.60
N SER A 107 6.33 -7.78 -8.38
CA SER A 107 7.59 -7.14 -8.04
C SER A 107 7.82 -5.88 -8.90
N PRO A 108 8.30 -4.77 -8.32
CA PRO A 108 8.45 -4.54 -6.88
C PRO A 108 7.08 -4.37 -6.18
N TRP A 109 7.07 -4.52 -4.85
CA TRP A 109 5.92 -4.22 -4.00
C TRP A 109 6.31 -3.56 -2.68
N TRP A 110 5.34 -2.84 -2.11
CA TRP A 110 5.41 -2.13 -0.84
C TRP A 110 4.16 -2.41 -0.01
N LEU A 111 4.36 -2.68 1.28
CA LEU A 111 3.31 -2.64 2.29
C LEU A 111 3.48 -1.36 3.10
N ILE A 112 2.58 -0.40 2.88
CA ILE A 112 2.67 0.96 3.40
C ILE A 112 1.81 1.12 4.65
N ASP A 113 2.37 1.72 5.70
CA ASP A 113 1.66 2.17 6.89
C ASP A 113 0.91 3.48 6.60
N LEU A 114 -0.43 3.45 6.62
CA LEU A 114 -1.23 4.63 6.34
C LEU A 114 -1.21 5.66 7.48
N ALA A 115 -0.92 5.26 8.72
CA ALA A 115 -0.71 6.20 9.83
C ALA A 115 0.59 7.00 9.62
N ALA A 116 1.68 6.34 9.24
CA ALA A 116 2.94 7.00 8.89
C ALA A 116 2.77 7.92 7.68
N PHE A 117 2.07 7.45 6.63
CA PHE A 117 1.73 8.26 5.46
C PHE A 117 0.97 9.54 5.84
N ARG A 118 -0.11 9.42 6.62
CA ARG A 118 -0.89 10.59 7.11
C ARG A 118 -0.02 11.55 7.91
N ALA A 119 0.81 11.04 8.83
CA ALA A 119 1.71 11.86 9.62
C ALA A 119 2.70 12.64 8.74
N ALA A 120 3.24 12.00 7.70
CA ALA A 120 4.13 12.65 6.74
C ALA A 120 3.43 13.78 5.98
N LEU A 121 2.20 13.57 5.50
CA LEU A 121 1.41 14.62 4.83
C LEU A 121 1.12 15.82 5.75
N ILE A 122 0.81 15.57 7.03
CA ILE A 122 0.58 16.64 8.01
C ILE A 122 1.86 17.46 8.23
N ARG A 123 3.02 16.79 8.34
CA ARG A 123 4.32 17.46 8.50
C ARG A 123 4.69 18.26 7.27
N GLU A 124 4.50 17.71 6.08
CA GLU A 124 4.71 18.40 4.81
C GLU A 124 3.87 19.67 4.71
N ALA A 125 2.57 19.60 5.04
CA ALA A 125 1.68 20.76 5.03
C ALA A 125 2.09 21.86 6.03
N ARG A 126 2.83 21.52 7.09
CA ARG A 126 3.32 22.46 8.11
C ARG A 126 4.71 23.01 7.82
N ASN A 127 5.61 22.18 7.28
CA ASN A 127 7.05 22.46 7.23
C ASN A 127 7.61 22.59 5.79
N GLY A 128 6.83 22.21 4.76
CA GLY A 128 7.24 22.31 3.36
C GLY A 128 8.11 21.17 2.82
N SER A 129 8.53 21.35 1.56
CA SER A 129 8.81 20.42 0.44
C SER A 129 9.85 19.30 0.61
N ALA A 130 9.81 18.55 1.72
CA ALA A 130 10.61 17.34 1.84
C ALA A 130 10.03 16.18 1.02
N LEU A 131 8.70 16.07 0.95
CA LEU A 131 8.03 15.00 0.21
C LEU A 131 8.04 15.29 -1.29
N ARG A 132 8.56 14.33 -2.07
CA ARG A 132 8.47 14.37 -3.53
C ARG A 132 7.15 13.76 -3.96
N MET A 133 6.25 14.61 -4.42
CA MET A 133 4.93 14.23 -4.88
C MET A 133 4.48 15.12 -6.03
N GLY A 134 3.46 14.70 -6.76
CA GLY A 134 2.86 15.53 -7.80
C GLY A 134 1.52 14.98 -8.27
N ASP A 135 0.85 15.75 -9.11
CA ASP A 135 -0.44 15.41 -9.67
C ASP A 135 -0.28 14.83 -11.08
N GLY A 136 -1.19 13.94 -11.45
CA GLY A 136 -1.25 13.28 -12.75
C GLY A 136 -2.69 13.05 -13.18
N SER A 137 -2.89 12.85 -14.48
CA SER A 137 -4.20 12.58 -15.09
C SER A 137 -4.13 11.33 -15.94
N ASN A 138 -5.18 10.51 -15.88
CA ASN A 138 -5.35 9.36 -16.77
C ASN A 138 -5.96 9.74 -18.13
N GLY A 139 -6.38 11.01 -18.31
CA GLY A 139 -7.04 11.48 -19.53
C GLY A 139 -8.51 11.04 -19.68
N ASP A 140 -9.08 10.36 -18.68
CA ASP A 140 -10.45 9.85 -18.66
C ASP A 140 -11.34 10.55 -17.60
N GLY A 141 -10.95 11.76 -17.18
CA GLY A 141 -11.59 12.49 -16.07
C GLY A 141 -11.22 11.98 -14.67
N THR A 142 -10.27 11.04 -14.58
CA THR A 142 -9.69 10.56 -13.33
C THR A 142 -8.28 11.11 -13.12
N HIS A 143 -8.04 11.69 -11.95
CA HIS A 143 -6.73 12.22 -11.57
C HIS A 143 -6.14 11.46 -10.39
N PHE A 144 -4.81 11.43 -10.32
CA PHE A 144 -4.07 10.77 -9.26
C PHE A 144 -2.95 11.66 -8.73
N LYS A 145 -2.56 11.40 -7.49
CA LYS A 145 -1.34 11.94 -6.90
C LYS A 145 -0.31 10.82 -6.84
N TRP A 146 0.91 11.10 -7.26
CA TRP A 146 2.05 10.20 -7.13
C TRP A 146 2.94 10.64 -5.98
N PHE A 147 3.60 9.69 -5.33
CA PHE A 147 4.50 9.92 -4.19
C PHE A 147 5.76 9.05 -4.35
N ASP A 148 6.95 9.63 -4.20
CA ASP A 148 8.22 8.88 -4.15
C ASP A 148 8.41 8.29 -2.74
N VAL A 149 8.40 6.96 -2.62
CA VAL A 149 8.51 6.26 -1.33
C VAL A 149 9.77 6.64 -0.54
N ARG A 150 10.85 7.02 -1.24
CA ARG A 150 12.15 7.36 -0.64
C ARG A 150 12.17 8.77 -0.05
N SER A 151 11.19 9.61 -0.36
CA SER A 151 11.11 10.98 0.16
C SER A 151 10.46 11.08 1.53
N PHE A 152 9.88 9.98 2.03
CA PHE A 152 9.24 9.96 3.34
C PHE A 152 10.27 9.99 4.48
N PRO A 153 9.93 10.62 5.61
CA PRO A 153 10.83 10.68 6.76
C PRO A 153 11.13 9.26 7.29
N PRO A 154 12.33 9.04 7.86
CA PRO A 154 12.70 7.73 8.39
C PRO A 154 11.90 7.32 9.64
N HIS A 155 11.27 8.27 10.34
CA HIS A 155 10.47 8.00 11.54
C HIS A 155 9.16 8.82 11.64
N PRO A 156 7.99 8.17 11.83
CA PRO A 156 7.80 6.71 11.73
C PRO A 156 8.07 6.21 10.29
N PRO A 157 8.54 4.97 10.11
CA PRO A 157 8.84 4.45 8.78
C PRO A 157 7.56 4.32 7.95
N LEU A 158 7.63 4.69 6.67
CA LEU A 158 6.50 4.53 5.74
C LEU A 158 6.21 3.05 5.45
N LEU A 159 7.27 2.28 5.20
CA LEU A 159 7.18 0.90 4.74
C LEU A 159 7.21 -0.04 5.95
N ILE A 160 6.17 -0.87 6.06
CA ILE A 160 6.15 -2.02 6.96
C ILE A 160 7.01 -3.13 6.36
N ALA A 161 6.93 -3.29 5.04
CA ALA A 161 7.69 -4.26 4.27
C ALA A 161 7.76 -3.89 2.79
N SER A 162 8.70 -4.51 2.07
CA SER A 162 8.87 -4.34 0.63
C SER A 162 9.62 -5.52 0.00
N SER A 163 9.46 -5.72 -1.30
CA SER A 163 10.26 -6.69 -2.08
C SER A 163 11.71 -6.27 -2.24
N GLU A 164 11.98 -4.97 -2.16
CA GLU A 164 13.30 -4.37 -2.32
C GLU A 164 13.70 -3.69 -1.01
N VAL A 165 14.98 -3.77 -0.64
CA VAL A 165 15.50 -3.07 0.53
C VAL A 165 15.84 -1.64 0.13
N TYR A 166 15.08 -0.67 0.64
CA TYR A 166 15.42 0.74 0.50
C TYR A 166 16.13 1.19 1.78
N PHE A 167 17.44 1.34 1.72
CA PHE A 167 18.19 2.00 2.79
C PHE A 167 17.87 3.51 2.73
N ALA A 168 17.35 4.03 3.84
CA ALA A 168 17.20 5.47 4.06
C ALA A 168 18.55 6.10 4.45
#